data_AF-C3YE09-F1
#
_entry.id   AF-C3YE09-F1
#
_cell.length_a   1.000
_cell.length_b   1.000
_cell.length_c   1.000
_cell.angle_alpha   90.00
_cell.angle_beta   90.00
_cell.angle_gamma   90.00
#
_symmetry.space_group_name_H-M   'P 1'
#
loop_
_entity.id
_entity.type
_entity.pdbx_description
1 polymer ?
#
loop_
_entity_poly.entity_id
_entity_poly.type
_entity_poly.pdbx_seq_one_letter_code
_entity_poly.pdbx_strand_id
1 'polypeptide(L)'
;MISTPVPMSLGCYQDDPVNNPLLSGTCTSRPSEPYSIYLTVQECISYCRLQSCRYAGVADRFRCYCGNQVQDAAWRRLPITECTAPCKGEASRFCGG
;
A
#
# COMPACT_ATOMS: atom_id res chain seq x y z
N MET A 1 23.40 -7.15 13.51
CA MET A 1 22.04 -6.65 13.83
C MET A 1 21.61 -5.76 12.68
N ILE A 2 20.87 -6.30 11.71
CA ILE A 2 20.41 -5.51 10.56
C ILE A 2 19.17 -4.75 11.04
N SER A 3 19.33 -3.45 11.33
CA SER A 3 18.23 -2.54 11.57
C SER A 3 17.36 -2.52 10.32
N THR A 4 16.24 -3.23 10.31
CA THR A 4 15.24 -2.99 9.27
C THR A 4 14.61 -1.64 9.60
N PRO A 5 14.66 -0.65 8.71
CA PRO A 5 14.03 0.64 8.98
C PRO A 5 12.55 0.40 9.26
N VAL A 6 12.06 0.98 10.36
CA VAL A 6 10.65 0.90 10.73
C VAL A 6 9.84 1.53 9.60
N PRO A 7 8.87 0.81 9.01
CA PRO A 7 8.07 1.36 7.93
C PRO A 7 7.27 2.56 8.46
N MET A 8 7.51 3.73 7.85
CA MET A 8 6.81 4.98 8.19
C MET A 8 5.63 5.16 7.25
N SER A 9 4.49 5.59 7.78
CA SER A 9 3.34 5.97 6.95
C SER A 9 3.61 7.31 6.26
N LEU A 10 3.48 7.35 4.94
CA LEU A 10 3.63 8.58 4.14
C LEU A 10 2.33 9.41 4.12
N GLY A 11 1.18 8.75 4.24
CA GLY A 11 -0.14 9.40 4.23
C GLY A 11 -1.20 8.58 3.50
N CYS A 12 -2.37 9.22 3.33
CA CYS A 12 -3.47 8.75 2.50
C CYS A 12 -3.38 9.45 1.14
N TYR A 13 -3.60 8.71 0.06
CA TYR A 13 -3.46 9.22 -1.30
C TYR A 13 -4.52 8.61 -2.21
N GLN A 14 -5.01 9.39 -3.16
CA GLN A 14 -5.93 8.94 -4.18
C GLN A 14 -5.20 8.04 -5.18
N ASP A 15 -5.72 6.83 -5.42
CA ASP A 15 -5.17 5.88 -6.38
C ASP A 15 -6.10 5.70 -7.59
N ASP A 16 -5.52 5.57 -8.78
CA ASP A 16 -6.20 5.09 -9.99
C ASP A 16 -5.37 3.93 -10.53
N PRO A 17 -5.58 2.71 -10.03
CA PRO A 17 -4.69 1.60 -10.29
C PRO A 17 -4.75 1.11 -11.75
N VAL A 18 -5.67 1.61 -12.57
CA VAL A 18 -5.89 1.19 -13.97
C VAL A 18 -5.22 2.17 -14.94
N ASN A 19 -5.49 3.48 -14.80
CA ASN A 19 -5.01 4.46 -15.78
C ASN A 19 -3.78 5.23 -15.28
N ASN A 20 -3.66 5.46 -13.97
CA ASN A 20 -2.58 6.25 -13.39
C ASN A 20 -2.25 5.80 -11.95
N PRO A 21 -1.59 4.63 -11.78
CA PRO A 21 -1.32 4.08 -10.46
C PRO A 21 -0.40 5.02 -9.68
N LEU A 22 -0.76 5.28 -8.42
CA LEU A 22 0.03 6.09 -7.50
C LEU A 22 1.41 5.48 -7.31
N LEU A 23 1.45 4.17 -7.05
CA LEU A 23 2.69 3.42 -6.92
C LEU A 23 3.08 2.81 -8.27
N SER A 24 4.26 3.20 -8.76
CA SER A 24 4.75 2.81 -10.08
C SER A 24 6.25 2.46 -10.07
N GLY A 25 6.77 2.01 -11.20
CA GLY A 25 8.18 1.63 -11.43
C GLY A 25 8.38 0.14 -11.73
N THR A 26 9.64 -0.30 -11.73
CA THR A 26 10.06 -1.67 -12.13
C THR A 26 9.59 -2.79 -11.21
N CYS A 27 8.93 -2.47 -10.10
CA CYS A 27 8.49 -3.43 -9.09
C CYS A 27 6.97 -3.35 -8.84
N THR A 28 6.20 -2.95 -9.84
CA THR A 28 4.73 -2.95 -9.78
C THR A 28 4.20 -4.37 -9.72
N SER A 29 4.20 -4.97 -8.54
CA SER A 29 3.35 -6.09 -8.22
C SER A 29 2.04 -5.54 -7.64
N ARG A 30 0.99 -5.51 -8.48
CA ARG A 30 -0.34 -5.78 -7.95
C ARG A 30 -0.32 -7.28 -7.66
N PRO A 31 -0.58 -7.75 -6.42
CA PRO A 31 -1.01 -9.13 -6.28
C PRO A 31 -2.20 -9.27 -7.21
N SER A 32 -1.98 -9.98 -8.32
CA SER A 32 -3.05 -10.52 -9.12
C SER A 32 -3.89 -11.32 -8.13
N GLU A 33 -5.15 -10.95 -7.98
CA GLU A 33 -6.25 -11.77 -7.50
C GLU A 33 -5.80 -13.12 -6.87
N PRO A 34 -5.99 -13.26 -5.55
CA PRO A 34 -7.26 -12.95 -4.94
C PRO A 34 -7.15 -11.81 -3.94
N TYR A 35 -8.19 -10.99 -3.87
CA TYR A 35 -8.72 -10.44 -2.61
C TYR A 35 -8.15 -11.21 -1.40
N SER A 36 -7.14 -10.66 -0.71
CA SER A 36 -6.59 -11.36 0.43
C SER A 36 -7.48 -11.08 1.63
N ILE A 37 -8.29 -12.08 2.02
CA ILE A 37 -9.10 -11.99 3.24
C ILE A 37 -8.25 -11.93 4.51
N TYR A 38 -6.95 -12.15 4.39
CA TYR A 38 -5.98 -12.09 5.47
C TYR A 38 -5.03 -10.88 5.34
N LEU A 39 -5.36 -9.89 4.49
CA LEU A 39 -4.49 -8.72 4.33
C LEU A 39 -4.29 -7.98 5.66
N THR A 40 -3.03 -7.78 6.03
CA THR A 40 -2.58 -6.84 7.05
C THR A 40 -1.63 -5.82 6.42
N VAL A 41 -1.40 -4.69 7.10
CA VAL A 41 -0.40 -3.70 6.67
C VAL A 41 0.99 -4.34 6.62
N GLN A 42 1.33 -5.17 7.61
CA GLN A 42 2.63 -5.80 7.73
C GLN A 42 2.90 -6.83 6.63
N GLU A 43 1.88 -7.59 6.23
CA GLU A 43 1.97 -8.54 5.12
C GLU A 43 2.28 -7.81 3.81
N CYS A 44 1.58 -6.70 3.53
CA CYS A 44 1.83 -5.90 2.33
C CYS A 44 3.26 -5.32 2.31
N ILE A 45 3.73 -4.78 3.44
CA ILE A 45 5.09 -4.26 3.56
C ILE A 45 6.12 -5.37 3.33
N SER A 46 5.92 -6.53 3.95
CA SER A 46 6.82 -7.67 3.82
C SER A 46 6.88 -8.18 2.38
N TYR A 47 5.71 -8.28 1.73
CA TYR A 47 5.61 -8.66 0.33
C TYR A 47 6.37 -7.69 -0.59
N CYS A 48 6.13 -6.38 -0.46
CA CYS A 48 6.83 -5.38 -1.28
C CYS A 48 8.35 -5.37 -1.02
N ARG A 49 8.78 -5.59 0.23
CA ARG A 49 10.21 -5.73 0.56
C ARG A 49 10.86 -6.94 -0.12
N LEU A 50 10.18 -8.08 -0.17
CA LEU A 50 10.65 -9.27 -0.88
C LEU A 50 10.80 -9.02 -2.39
N GLN A 51 9.96 -8.16 -2.95
CA GLN A 51 10.05 -7.70 -4.34
C GLN A 51 11.05 -6.56 -4.55
N SER A 52 11.84 -6.20 -3.52
CA SER A 52 12.80 -5.09 -3.53
C SER A 52 12.16 -3.73 -3.89
N CYS A 53 10.90 -3.53 -3.48
CA CYS A 53 10.20 -2.26 -3.63
C CYS A 53 10.46 -1.30 -2.48
N ARG A 54 10.53 -0.01 -2.82
CA ARG A 54 10.69 1.07 -1.84
C ARG A 54 9.40 1.40 -1.09
N TYR A 55 8.26 1.31 -1.77
CA TYR A 55 6.96 1.71 -1.24
C TYR A 55 5.97 0.56 -1.26
N ALA A 56 5.11 0.55 -0.24
CA ALA A 56 3.95 -0.33 -0.12
C ALA A 56 2.70 0.52 0.12
N GLY A 57 1.60 0.15 -0.50
CA GLY A 57 0.30 0.80 -0.38
C GLY A 57 -0.78 -0.24 -0.13
N VAL A 58 -1.76 0.09 0.69
CA VAL A 58 -2.92 -0.75 1.00
C VAL A 58 -4.18 -0.02 0.57
N ALA A 59 -5.09 -0.70 -0.12
CA ALA A 59 -6.36 -0.12 -0.57
C ALA A 59 -7.52 -1.12 -0.46
N ASP A 60 -8.74 -0.59 -0.45
CA ASP A 60 -10.00 -1.32 -0.40
C ASP A 60 -10.09 -2.38 0.72
N ARG A 61 -9.24 -2.33 1.77
CA ARG A 61 -9.15 -3.32 2.88
C ARG A 61 -8.44 -4.63 2.57
N PHE A 62 -8.23 -4.98 1.30
CA PHE A 62 -7.68 -6.28 0.88
C PHE A 62 -6.70 -6.20 -0.30
N ARG A 63 -6.47 -5.00 -0.89
CA ARG A 63 -5.47 -4.80 -1.94
C ARG A 63 -4.16 -4.31 -1.37
N CYS A 64 -3.07 -4.83 -1.93
CA CYS A 64 -1.71 -4.36 -1.68
C CYS A 64 -1.12 -3.87 -3.01
N TYR A 65 -0.30 -2.84 -2.95
CA TYR A 65 0.38 -2.25 -4.09
C TYR A 65 1.84 -2.04 -3.74
N CYS A 66 2.73 -2.40 -4.66
CA CYS A 66 4.15 -2.16 -4.51
C CYS A 66 4.65 -1.22 -5.62
N GLY A 67 5.62 -0.39 -5.28
CA GLY A 67 6.23 0.51 -6.25
C GLY A 67 7.55 1.11 -5.75
N ASN A 68 8.28 1.72 -6.67
CA ASN A 68 9.53 2.41 -6.39
C ASN A 68 9.41 3.93 -6.48
N GLN A 69 8.26 4.41 -6.98
CA GLN A 69 7.94 5.82 -7.12
C GLN A 69 6.51 6.07 -6.64
N VAL A 70 6.27 7.28 -6.13
CA VAL A 70 4.93 7.79 -5.79
C VAL A 70 4.61 8.92 -6.76
N GLN A 71 3.70 8.68 -7.70
CA GLN A 71 3.33 9.62 -8.75
C GLN A 71 2.46 10.75 -8.18
N ASP A 72 2.74 12.00 -8.55
CA ASP A 72 1.93 13.18 -8.19
C ASP A 72 1.57 13.29 -6.69
N ALA A 73 2.47 12.85 -5.81
CA ALA A 73 2.20 12.68 -4.39
C ALA A 73 1.65 13.94 -3.70
N ALA A 74 2.11 15.13 -4.11
CA ALA A 74 1.63 16.40 -3.55
C ALA A 74 0.15 16.68 -3.90
N TRP A 75 -0.27 16.33 -5.12
CA TRP A 75 -1.61 16.62 -5.65
C TRP A 75 -2.64 15.55 -5.26
N ARG A 76 -2.19 14.33 -5.04
CA ARG A 76 -3.06 13.18 -4.74
C ARG A 76 -3.24 12.93 -3.25
N ARG A 77 -2.64 13.73 -2.37
CA ARG A 77 -2.74 13.54 -0.92
C ARG A 77 -4.15 13.83 -0.43
N LEU A 78 -4.69 12.91 0.36
CA LEU A 78 -6.02 12.98 0.96
C LEU A 78 -5.95 13.14 2.48
N PRO A 79 -7.03 13.62 3.12
CA PRO A 79 -7.20 13.49 4.57
C PRO A 79 -7.10 12.02 5.00
N ILE A 80 -6.51 11.76 6.17
CA ILE A 80 -6.38 10.38 6.69
C ILE A 80 -7.74 9.69 6.88
N THR A 81 -8.81 10.47 7.06
CA THR A 81 -10.20 9.99 7.19
C THR A 81 -10.71 9.27 5.95
N GLU A 82 -10.12 9.50 4.78
CA GLU A 82 -10.47 8.78 3.54
C GLU A 82 -9.83 7.38 3.47
N CYS A 83 -8.85 7.09 4.33
CA CYS A 83 -8.11 5.82 4.36
C CYS A 83 -8.33 5.04 5.68
N THR A 84 -9.54 5.06 6.24
CA THR A 84 -9.87 4.42 7.53
C THR A 84 -10.60 3.08 7.41
N ALA A 85 -10.67 2.49 6.23
CA ALA A 85 -11.30 1.18 6.07
C ALA A 85 -10.45 0.10 6.77
N PRO A 86 -11.05 -0.71 7.68
CA PRO A 86 -10.29 -1.68 8.45
C PRO A 86 -9.79 -2.80 7.55
N CYS A 87 -8.53 -3.21 7.74
CA CYS A 87 -7.93 -4.33 7.03
C CYS A 87 -8.74 -5.61 7.23
N LYS A 88 -8.85 -6.43 6.19
CA LYS A 88 -9.65 -7.66 6.25
C LYS A 88 -9.03 -8.71 7.19
N GLY A 89 -7.70 -8.80 7.26
CA GLY A 89 -6.97 -9.71 8.15
C GLY A 89 -6.63 -9.15 9.54
N GLU A 90 -6.74 -7.83 9.75
CA GLU A 90 -6.44 -7.19 11.03
C GLU A 90 -7.32 -5.94 11.23
N ALA A 91 -8.50 -6.12 11.82
CA ALA A 91 -9.48 -5.03 11.98
C ALA A 91 -9.01 -3.86 12.88
N SER A 92 -7.92 -4.03 13.64
CA SER A 92 -7.27 -2.99 14.43
C SER A 92 -6.39 -2.04 13.61
N ARG A 93 -6.21 -2.29 12.32
CA ARG A 93 -5.41 -1.46 11.41
C ARG A 93 -6.25 -1.00 10.22
N PHE A 94 -5.84 0.12 9.63
CA PHE A 94 -6.48 0.68 8.44
C PHE A 94 -5.72 0.28 7.18
N CYS A 95 -6.46 -0.12 6.14
CA CYS A 95 -5.97 -0.57 4.85
C CYS A 95 -6.63 0.21 3.69
N GLY A 96 -6.62 1.53 3.79
CA GLY A 96 -7.13 2.43 2.75
C GLY A 96 -8.63 2.65 2.84
N GLY A 97 -9.29 2.73 1.69
CA GLY A 97 -10.72 2.99 1.51
C GLY A 97 -11.11 2.60 0.10
#